data_AF-A0A951ASD9-F1
#
_entry.id   AF-A0A951ASD9-F1
#
_cell.length_a   1.000
_cell.length_b   1.000
_cell.length_c   1.000
_cell.angle_alpha   90.00
_cell.angle_beta   90.00
_cell.angle_gamma   90.00
#
_symmetry.space_group_name_H-M   'P 1'
#
loop_
_entity.id
_entity.type
_entity.pdbx_description
1 polymer ?
#
loop_
_entity_poly.entity_id
_entity_poly.type
_entity_poly.pdbx_seq_one_letter_code
_entity_poly.pdbx_strand_id
1 'polypeptide(L)' 'MDSREELDAWADWFEEQGVTHSPIVDATYGSVLTFKDPDLFQLEMFYRPNHP' A
#
# COMPACT_ATOMS: atom_id res chain seq x y z
N MET A 1 -7.97 -0.88 -4.00
CA MET A 1 -7.54 0.38 -4.64
C MET A 1 -7.95 0.36 -6.09
N ASP A 2 -8.29 1.51 -6.64
CA ASP A 2 -8.72 1.66 -8.04
C ASP A 2 -7.56 2.00 -8.98
N SER A 3 -6.42 2.46 -8.45
CA SER A 3 -5.22 2.78 -9.23
C SER A 3 -3.93 2.64 -8.42
N ARG A 4 -2.79 2.53 -9.11
CA ARG A 4 -1.46 2.57 -8.47
C ARG A 4 -1.22 3.93 -7.79
N GLU A 5 -1.64 5.01 -8.43
CA GLU A 5 -1.51 6.36 -7.88
C GLU A 5 -2.18 6.51 -6.50
N GLU A 6 -3.23 5.72 -6.24
CA GLU A 6 -3.88 5.69 -4.93
C GLU A 6 -2.98 5.05 -3.87
N LEU A 7 -2.22 3.99 -4.21
CA LEU A 7 -1.22 3.42 -3.30
C LEU A 7 -0.08 4.40 -3.01
N ASP A 8 0.36 5.16 -4.01
CA ASP A 8 1.39 6.19 -3.83
C ASP A 8 0.89 7.32 -2.90
N ALA A 9 -0.36 7.77 -3.07
CA ALA A 9 -0.97 8.75 -2.17
C ALA A 9 -1.10 8.23 -0.72
N TRP A 10 -1.42 6.94 -0.55
CA TRP A 10 -1.45 6.31 0.78
C TRP A 10 -0.06 6.19 1.41
N ALA A 11 0.96 5.87 0.62
CA ALA A 11 2.34 5.81 1.10
C ALA A 11 2.82 7.18 1.58
N ASP A 12 2.57 8.24 0.81
CA ASP A 12 2.91 9.63 1.18
C ASP A 12 2.18 10.04 2.48
N TRP A 13 0.89 9.72 2.58
CA TRP A 13 0.11 9.97 3.80
C TRP A 13 0.67 9.20 5.01
N PHE A 14 1.12 7.95 4.83
CA PHE A 14 1.75 7.19 5.89
C PHE A 14 3.09 7.79 6.34
N GLU A 15 3.89 8.34 5.42
CA GLU A 15 5.10 9.11 5.77
C GLU A 15 4.74 10.32 6.63
N GLU A 16 3.71 11.09 6.24
CA GLU A 16 3.26 12.26 7.01
C GLU A 16 2.74 11.91 8.42
N GLN A 17 2.06 10.77 8.57
CA GLN A 17 1.53 10.31 9.86
C GLN A 17 2.57 9.56 10.71
N GLY A 18 3.76 9.28 10.19
CA GLY A 18 4.77 8.48 10.87
C GLY A 18 4.40 7.00 11.01
N VAL A 19 3.53 6.50 10.11
CA VAL A 19 3.13 5.09 10.07
C VAL A 19 4.26 4.27 9.45
N THR A 20 4.65 3.18 10.11
CA THR A 20 5.67 2.29 9.58
C THR A 20 5.10 1.51 8.40
N HIS A 21 5.56 1.85 7.19
CA HIS A 21 5.19 1.16 5.96
C HIS A 21 6.44 0.74 5.19
N SER A 22 6.26 -0.27 4.36
CA SER A 22 7.26 -0.75 3.40
C SER A 22 7.02 -0.07 2.05
N PRO A 23 8.05 0.05 1.20
CA PRO A 23 7.87 0.56 -0.15
C PRO A 23 6.85 -0.29 -0.91
N ILE A 24 6.13 0.34 -1.83
CA ILE A 24 5.17 -0.35 -2.69
C ILE A 24 5.94 -1.36 -3.56
N VAL A 25 5.53 -2.63 -3.49
CA VAL A 25 6.11 -3.71 -4.28
C VAL A 25 5.26 -3.93 -5.53
N ASP A 26 5.89 -3.81 -6.69
CA ASP A 26 5.30 -4.16 -7.97
C ASP A 26 5.52 -5.63 -8.29
N ALA A 27 4.42 -6.38 -8.33
CA ALA A 27 4.41 -7.77 -8.77
C ALA A 27 3.67 -7.91 -10.10
N THR A 28 3.88 -9.04 -10.78
CA THR A 28 3.18 -9.39 -12.02
C THR A 28 1.66 -9.50 -11.86
N TYR A 29 1.16 -9.62 -10.63
CA TYR A 29 -0.26 -9.71 -10.31
C TYR A 29 -0.86 -8.38 -9.77
N GLY A 30 -0.06 -7.32 -9.68
CA GLY A 30 -0.49 -6.04 -9.11
C GLY A 30 0.57 -5.39 -8.22
N SER A 31 0.26 -4.21 -7.71
CA SER A 31 1.11 -3.48 -6.77
C SER A 31 0.60 -3.68 -5.35
N VAL A 32 1.48 -3.83 -4.36
CA VAL A 32 1.12 -4.01 -2.94
C VAL A 32 1.87 -3.04 -2.04
N LEU A 33 1.15 -2.38 -1.14
CA LEU A 33 1.67 -1.54 -0.07
C LEU A 33 1.46 -2.26 1.26
N THR A 34 2.56 -2.58 1.94
CA THR A 34 2.52 -3.24 3.25
C THR A 34 2.79 -2.22 4.33
N PHE A 35 1.95 -2.17 5.36
CA PHE A 35 2.13 -1.26 6.49
C PHE A 35 1.78 -1.92 7.83
N LYS A 36 2.22 -1.30 8.91
CA LYS A 36 1.90 -1.70 10.27
C LYS A 36 1.09 -0.62 10.95
N ASP A 37 -0.02 -1.01 11.56
CA ASP A 37 -0.78 -0.11 12.41
C ASP A 37 -0.09 0.03 13.78
N PRO A 38 -0.54 0.97 14.64
CA PRO A 38 0.03 1.18 15.97
C PRO A 38 0.03 -0.05 16.89
N ASP A 39 -0.89 -1.00 16.69
CA ASP A 39 -0.96 -2.28 17.40
C ASP A 39 0.02 -3.34 16.82
N LEU A 40 0.84 -2.96 15.83
CA LEU A 40 1.84 -3.77 15.14
C LEU A 40 1.27 -4.88 14.25
N PHE A 41 -0.02 -4.88 13.91
CA PHE A 41 -0.53 -5.79 12.90
C PHE A 41 -0.06 -5.36 11.51
N GLN A 42 0.31 -6.35 10.72
CA GLN A 42 0.69 -6.14 9.33
C GLN A 42 -0.57 -6.15 8.48
N LEU A 43 -0.77 -5.06 7.74
CA LEU A 43 -1.86 -4.88 6.78
C LEU A 43 -1.27 -4.66 5.38
N GLU A 44 -2.01 -5.10 4.38
CA GLU A 44 -1.58 -5.06 2.98
C GLU A 44 -2.67 -4.47 2.11
N MET A 45 -2.37 -3.35 1.45
CA MET A 45 -3.21 -2.75 0.42
C MET A 45 -2.70 -3.19 -0.94
N PHE A 46 -3.51 -3.95 -1.68
CA PHE A 46 -3.17 -4.37 -3.03
C PHE A 46 -4.02 -3.64 -4.08
N TYR A 47 -3.37 -3.28 -5.17
CA TYR A 47 -3.98 -2.81 -6.40
C TYR A 47 -3.70 -3.82 -7.49
N ARG A 48 -4.73 -4.18 -8.27
CA ARG A 48 -4.55 -4.98 -9.48
C ARG A 48 -5.35 -4.34 -10.62
N PRO A 49 -4.70 -3.95 -11.74
CA PRO A 49 -5.43 -3.57 -12.93
C PRO A 49 -6.08 -4.84 -13.52
N ASN A 50 -7.41 -4.81 -13.73
CA ASN A 50 -8.25 -5.94 -14.14
C ASN A 50 -8.44 -7.06 -13.09
N HIS A 51 -9.18 -6.76 -12.01
CA HIS A 51 -10.00 -7.81 -11.40
C HIS A 51 -11.14 -8.15 -12.39
N PRO A 52 -11.27 -9.39 -12.91
CA PRO A 52 -12.47 -9.80 -13.64
C PRO A 52 -13.72 -9.76 -12.75
#